data_AF-A0A7W0WRF5-F1
#
_entry.id   AF-A0A7W0WRF5-F1
#
_cell.length_a   1.000
_cell.length_b   1.000
_cell.length_c   1.000
_cell.angle_alpha   90.00
_cell.angle_beta   90.00
_cell.angle_gamma   90.00
#
_symmetry.space_group_name_H-M   'P 1'
#
loop_
_entity.id
_entity.type
_entity.pdbx_description
1 polymer ?
#
loop_
_entity_poly.entity_id
_entity_poly.type
_entity_poly.pdbx_seq_one_letter_code
_entity_poly.pdbx_strand_id
1 'polypeptide(L)'
;LLRVLGNRHLFRLAYTPAGFHHDQSLDPAAYFARVFEHAVTELPVANNYFLHQVFLGRYPREQPEGLPPYLAVGTFERLRANLGGLAFVDGSYTTHLRRCPSRSIDGFALSNICEWMTPRAIDELFAEIVRTAAPGAIVCFRNNFAHTDVPAHFQHHVVEDRARSAEMSRRDRSIVTPRFAVCHLTDAQAQLARSA
;
A
#
# COMPACT_ATOMS: atom_id res chain seq x y z
N LEU A 1 -1.57 18.88 -20.57
CA LEU A 1 -2.08 18.86 -19.18
C LEU A 1 -1.07 18.23 -18.20
N LEU A 2 -0.72 16.95 -18.33
CA LEU A 2 0.19 16.26 -17.37
C LEU A 2 1.59 16.90 -17.28
N ARG A 3 2.16 17.39 -18.38
CA ARG A 3 3.44 18.15 -18.35
C ARG A 3 3.34 19.47 -17.57
N VAL A 4 2.15 20.07 -17.51
CA VAL A 4 1.91 21.33 -16.78
C VAL A 4 1.61 21.02 -15.31
N LEU A 5 0.67 20.13 -15.02
CA LEU A 5 0.31 19.76 -13.64
C LEU A 5 1.41 18.97 -12.91
N GLY A 6 2.14 18.11 -13.62
CA GLY A 6 3.29 17.37 -13.11
C GLY A 6 4.61 18.15 -13.13
N ASN A 7 4.59 19.43 -13.54
CA ASN A 7 5.78 20.28 -13.50
C ASN A 7 6.32 20.32 -12.07
N ARG A 8 7.62 20.09 -11.89
CA ARG A 8 8.25 20.00 -10.57
C ARG A 8 7.97 21.20 -9.66
N HIS A 9 7.88 22.42 -10.20
CA HIS A 9 7.61 23.62 -9.41
C HIS A 9 6.16 23.67 -8.93
N LEU A 10 5.20 23.33 -9.80
CA LEU A 10 3.78 23.26 -9.43
C LEU A 10 3.49 22.07 -8.52
N PHE A 11 4.14 20.93 -8.76
CA PHE A 11 4.00 19.75 -7.93
C PHE A 11 4.41 20.00 -6.48
N ARG A 12 5.46 20.83 -6.25
CA ARG A 12 5.90 21.25 -4.91
C ARG A 12 4.89 22.11 -4.15
N LEU A 13 3.90 22.69 -4.82
CA LEU A 13 2.81 23.41 -4.16
C LEU A 13 1.78 22.46 -3.54
N ALA A 14 1.65 21.24 -4.10
CA ALA A 14 0.69 20.24 -3.63
C ALA A 14 1.34 19.11 -2.82
N TYR A 15 2.64 18.87 -3.00
CA TYR A 15 3.39 17.78 -2.36
C TYR A 15 4.66 18.31 -1.71
N THR A 16 4.92 17.86 -0.49
CA THR A 16 6.18 18.16 0.20
C THR A 16 7.33 17.35 -0.40
N PRO A 17 8.59 17.80 -0.30
CA PRO A 17 9.74 17.00 -0.74
C PRO A 17 9.88 15.63 -0.04
N ALA A 18 9.18 15.43 1.08
CA ALA A 18 9.29 14.21 1.90
C ALA A 18 8.82 12.94 1.16
N GLY A 19 7.85 13.04 0.24
CA GLY A 19 7.40 11.88 -0.55
C GLY A 19 8.43 11.38 -1.57
N PHE A 20 9.53 12.11 -1.74
CA PHE A 20 10.63 11.80 -2.65
C PHE A 20 11.93 11.44 -1.91
N HIS A 21 11.87 11.14 -0.61
CA HIS A 21 13.07 10.77 0.16
C HIS A 21 13.85 9.62 -0.47
N HIS A 22 13.15 8.66 -1.06
CA HIS A 22 13.73 7.45 -1.65
C HIS A 22 14.12 7.60 -3.12
N ASP A 23 13.58 8.62 -3.81
CA ASP A 23 13.95 8.92 -5.20
C ASP A 23 13.75 10.41 -5.49
N GLN A 24 14.80 11.19 -5.26
CA GLN A 24 14.82 12.62 -5.58
C GLN A 24 15.03 12.92 -7.07
N SER A 25 15.35 11.88 -7.86
CA SER A 25 15.57 11.94 -9.30
C SER A 25 14.28 11.75 -10.10
N LEU A 26 13.22 11.26 -9.44
CA LEU A 26 11.91 11.06 -10.04
C LEU A 26 11.39 12.37 -10.65
N ASP A 27 11.19 12.38 -11.98
CA ASP A 27 10.42 13.41 -12.66
C ASP A 27 8.92 13.11 -12.46
N PRO A 28 8.19 13.93 -11.68
CA PRO A 28 6.78 13.67 -11.42
C PRO A 28 5.94 13.70 -12.71
N ALA A 29 6.24 14.59 -13.66
CA ALA A 29 5.50 14.68 -14.91
C ALA A 29 5.65 13.38 -15.73
N ALA A 30 6.87 12.88 -15.87
CA ALA A 30 7.13 11.62 -16.55
C ALA A 30 6.52 10.43 -15.80
N TYR A 31 6.60 10.42 -14.47
CA TYR A 31 5.97 9.37 -13.64
C TYR A 31 4.46 9.31 -13.86
N PHE A 32 3.75 10.42 -13.65
CA PHE A 32 2.29 10.46 -13.83
C PHE A 32 1.88 10.21 -15.27
N ALA A 33 2.68 10.63 -16.27
CA ALA A 33 2.42 10.27 -17.66
C ALA A 33 2.47 8.76 -17.87
N ARG A 34 3.49 8.07 -17.34
CA ARG A 34 3.60 6.59 -17.45
C ARG A 34 2.48 5.87 -16.72
N VAL A 35 2.17 6.26 -15.48
CA VAL A 35 1.11 5.58 -14.72
C VAL A 35 -0.26 5.88 -15.33
N PHE A 36 -0.48 7.08 -15.86
CA PHE A 36 -1.70 7.40 -16.60
C PHE A 36 -1.83 6.57 -17.88
N GLU A 37 -0.75 6.45 -18.67
CA GLU A 37 -0.72 5.60 -19.86
C GLU A 37 -1.10 4.16 -19.51
N HIS A 38 -0.41 3.56 -18.52
CA HIS A 38 -0.76 2.23 -18.00
C HIS A 38 -2.23 2.13 -17.59
N ALA A 39 -2.74 3.13 -16.88
CA ALA A 39 -4.12 3.12 -16.42
C ALA A 39 -5.15 3.12 -17.57
N VAL A 40 -4.87 3.77 -18.69
CA VAL A 40 -5.80 3.83 -19.83
C VAL A 40 -5.56 2.75 -20.88
N THR A 41 -4.38 2.11 -20.91
CA THR A 41 -4.07 1.05 -21.89
C THR A 41 -4.15 -0.36 -21.31
N GLU A 42 -3.80 -0.56 -20.04
CA GLU A 42 -3.65 -1.90 -19.45
C GLU A 42 -4.74 -2.25 -18.42
N LEU A 43 -5.39 -1.26 -17.79
CA LEU A 43 -6.42 -1.50 -16.78
C LEU A 43 -7.82 -1.62 -17.43
N PRO A 44 -8.75 -2.39 -16.84
CA PRO A 44 -10.09 -2.57 -17.40
C PRO A 44 -10.93 -1.29 -17.24
N VAL A 45 -10.86 -0.38 -18.21
CA VAL A 45 -11.48 0.95 -18.15
C VAL A 45 -12.97 0.89 -17.82
N ALA A 46 -13.72 -0.02 -18.46
CA ALA A 46 -15.17 -0.10 -18.36
C ALA A 46 -15.70 -0.24 -16.92
N ASN A 47 -15.00 -0.97 -16.05
CA ASN A 47 -15.40 -1.18 -14.66
C ASN A 47 -14.38 -0.65 -13.64
N ASN A 48 -13.38 0.12 -14.07
CA ASN A 48 -12.42 0.71 -13.15
C ASN A 48 -13.02 1.93 -12.43
N TYR A 49 -13.49 1.71 -11.21
CA TYR A 49 -14.11 2.74 -10.37
C TYR A 49 -13.18 3.90 -10.00
N PHE A 50 -11.84 3.73 -10.05
CA PHE A 50 -10.90 4.83 -9.85
C PHE A 50 -10.89 5.76 -11.06
N LEU A 51 -10.74 5.21 -12.28
CA LEU A 51 -10.78 5.99 -13.52
C LEU A 51 -12.09 6.75 -13.67
N HIS A 52 -13.20 6.07 -13.43
CA HIS A 52 -14.52 6.67 -13.55
C HIS A 52 -14.75 7.82 -12.54
N GLN A 53 -14.28 7.69 -11.29
CA GLN A 53 -14.33 8.81 -10.34
C GLN A 53 -13.50 9.99 -10.81
N VAL A 54 -12.27 9.74 -11.28
CA VAL A 54 -11.36 10.81 -11.71
C VAL A 54 -11.88 11.54 -12.95
N PHE A 55 -12.40 10.82 -13.94
CA PHE A 55 -12.80 11.43 -15.23
C PHE A 55 -14.26 11.84 -15.31
N LEU A 56 -15.16 11.14 -14.62
CA LEU A 56 -16.60 11.34 -14.75
C LEU A 56 -17.28 11.78 -13.44
N GLY A 57 -16.55 11.81 -12.33
CA GLY A 57 -17.10 12.16 -11.00
C GLY A 57 -18.18 11.20 -10.50
N ARG A 58 -18.28 9.99 -11.08
CA ARG A 58 -19.30 9.00 -10.73
C ARG A 58 -18.79 7.58 -10.94
N TYR A 59 -19.32 6.62 -10.18
CA TYR A 59 -19.01 5.20 -10.36
C TYR A 59 -19.83 4.56 -11.50
N PRO A 60 -19.28 3.59 -12.25
CA PRO A 60 -20.00 2.82 -13.26
C PRO A 60 -20.85 1.72 -12.60
N ARG A 61 -21.91 2.11 -11.91
CA ARG A 61 -22.74 1.21 -11.08
C ARG A 61 -23.37 0.06 -11.87
N GLU A 62 -23.64 0.28 -13.15
CA GLU A 62 -24.21 -0.70 -14.08
C GLU A 62 -23.21 -1.78 -14.52
N GLN A 63 -21.91 -1.56 -14.29
CA GLN A 63 -20.87 -2.48 -14.69
C GLN A 63 -20.58 -3.48 -13.56
N PRO A 64 -20.41 -4.77 -13.86
CA PRO A 64 -19.94 -5.74 -12.88
C PRO A 64 -18.62 -5.27 -12.24
N GLU A 65 -18.57 -5.28 -10.91
CA GLU A 65 -17.44 -4.76 -10.11
C GLU A 65 -17.12 -3.28 -10.35
N GLY A 66 -18.06 -2.50 -10.89
CA GLY A 66 -17.92 -1.06 -11.13
C GLY A 66 -18.01 -0.21 -9.86
N LEU A 67 -18.24 -0.82 -8.71
CA LEU A 67 -18.20 -0.16 -7.40
C LEU A 67 -16.95 -0.59 -6.63
N PRO A 68 -16.34 0.31 -5.84
CA PRO A 68 -15.37 -0.09 -4.83
C PRO A 68 -15.94 -1.19 -3.93
N PRO A 69 -15.14 -2.16 -3.45
CA PRO A 69 -15.65 -3.29 -2.65
C PRO A 69 -16.51 -2.87 -1.44
N TYR A 70 -16.17 -1.74 -0.80
CA TYR A 70 -16.90 -1.19 0.34
C TYR A 70 -18.26 -0.58 -0.02
N LEU A 71 -18.52 -0.27 -1.30
CA LEU A 71 -19.82 0.21 -1.81
C LEU A 71 -20.61 -0.89 -2.52
N ALA A 72 -20.06 -2.10 -2.65
CA ALA A 72 -20.78 -3.21 -3.27
C ALA A 72 -22.03 -3.58 -2.45
N VAL A 73 -23.03 -4.12 -3.14
CA VAL A 73 -24.31 -4.50 -2.54
C VAL A 73 -24.08 -5.51 -1.42
N GLY A 74 -24.71 -5.27 -0.26
CA GLY A 74 -24.56 -6.10 0.94
C GLY A 74 -23.29 -5.84 1.77
N THR A 75 -22.30 -5.09 1.25
CA THR A 75 -21.09 -4.76 2.03
C THR A 75 -21.38 -3.76 3.15
N PHE A 76 -22.30 -2.82 2.96
CA PHE A 76 -22.64 -1.82 3.98
C PHE A 76 -23.09 -2.48 5.30
N GLU A 77 -24.04 -3.41 5.25
CA GLU A 77 -24.53 -4.10 6.46
C GLU A 77 -23.43 -4.94 7.13
N ARG A 78 -22.55 -5.57 6.35
CA ARG A 78 -21.38 -6.28 6.87
C ARG A 78 -20.41 -5.35 7.60
N LEU A 79 -20.08 -4.21 7.01
CA LEU A 79 -19.22 -3.20 7.63
C LEU A 79 -19.87 -2.64 8.90
N ARG A 80 -21.17 -2.32 8.83
CA ARG A 80 -21.96 -1.81 9.94
C ARG A 80 -21.98 -2.79 11.13
N ALA A 81 -22.18 -4.07 10.88
CA ALA A 81 -22.18 -5.11 11.91
C ALA A 81 -20.81 -5.26 12.60
N ASN A 82 -19.72 -4.92 11.93
CA ASN A 82 -18.35 -5.03 12.44
C ASN A 82 -17.78 -3.72 12.99
N LEU A 83 -18.58 -2.64 13.08
CA LEU A 83 -18.10 -1.35 13.59
C LEU A 83 -17.53 -1.43 15.00
N GLY A 84 -18.01 -2.37 15.83
CA GLY A 84 -17.49 -2.58 17.18
C GLY A 84 -16.03 -3.04 17.23
N GLY A 85 -15.47 -3.56 16.13
CA GLY A 85 -14.06 -3.94 16.02
C GLY A 85 -13.16 -2.81 15.51
N LEU A 86 -13.70 -1.63 15.19
CA LEU A 86 -12.93 -0.50 14.67
C LEU A 86 -12.40 0.37 15.81
N ALA A 87 -11.08 0.52 15.86
CA ALA A 87 -10.41 1.45 16.77
C ALA A 87 -9.75 2.57 15.97
N PHE A 88 -10.00 3.82 16.37
CA PHE A 88 -9.29 4.98 15.85
C PHE A 88 -8.13 5.31 16.78
N VAL A 89 -6.94 5.49 16.20
CA VAL A 89 -5.73 5.82 16.93
C VAL A 89 -5.19 7.12 16.39
N ASP A 90 -5.13 8.13 17.25
CA ASP A 90 -4.39 9.36 16.96
C ASP A 90 -2.90 9.13 17.23
N GLY A 91 -2.12 9.01 16.17
CA GLY A 91 -0.68 8.80 16.25
C GLY A 91 -0.10 8.15 15.01
N SER A 92 1.23 8.01 14.98
CA SER A 92 1.92 7.30 13.90
C SER A 92 1.68 5.78 14.00
N TYR A 93 1.74 5.09 12.86
CA TYR A 93 1.64 3.64 12.78
C TYR A 93 2.67 2.96 13.71
N THR A 94 3.93 3.41 13.65
CA THR A 94 5.02 2.90 14.52
C THR A 94 4.73 3.14 16.00
N THR A 95 4.21 4.31 16.39
CA THR A 95 3.86 4.61 17.78
C THR A 95 2.75 3.69 18.29
N HIS A 96 1.76 3.37 17.45
CA HIS A 96 0.72 2.42 17.81
C HIS A 96 1.30 1.02 18.03
N LEU A 97 2.10 0.51 17.09
CA LEU A 97 2.70 -0.82 17.21
C LEU A 97 3.56 -0.97 18.47
N ARG A 98 4.29 0.07 18.89
CA ARG A 98 5.07 0.07 20.16
C ARG A 98 4.21 -0.23 21.40
N ARG A 99 2.91 0.06 21.35
CA ARG A 99 1.96 -0.20 22.45
C ARG A 99 1.29 -1.57 22.33
N CYS A 100 1.37 -2.22 21.17
CA CYS A 100 0.80 -3.53 20.94
C CYS A 100 1.66 -4.63 21.58
N PRO A 101 1.05 -5.67 22.18
CA PRO A 101 1.78 -6.83 22.67
C PRO A 101 2.56 -7.53 21.56
N SER A 102 3.63 -8.23 21.92
CA SER A 102 4.33 -9.07 20.95
C SER A 102 3.40 -10.17 20.43
N ARG A 103 3.53 -10.52 19.15
CA ARG A 103 2.73 -11.58 18.49
C ARG A 103 1.21 -11.42 18.61
N SER A 104 0.69 -10.20 18.43
CA SER A 104 -0.73 -9.86 18.61
C SER A 104 -1.47 -9.39 17.36
N ILE A 105 -0.77 -9.20 16.23
CA ILE A 105 -1.34 -8.61 15.01
C ILE A 105 -1.24 -9.59 13.85
N ASP A 106 -2.37 -9.92 13.24
CA ASP A 106 -2.45 -10.86 12.11
C ASP A 106 -2.18 -10.22 10.74
N GLY A 107 -2.28 -8.89 10.63
CA GLY A 107 -2.19 -8.21 9.35
C GLY A 107 -1.74 -6.76 9.45
N PHE A 108 -0.91 -6.33 8.50
CA PHE A 108 -0.40 -4.98 8.40
C PHE A 108 -0.66 -4.44 6.99
N ALA A 109 -1.33 -3.29 6.89
CA ALA A 109 -1.65 -2.63 5.62
C ALA A 109 -0.91 -1.30 5.54
N LEU A 110 0.19 -1.27 4.79
CA LEU A 110 1.07 -0.12 4.63
C LEU A 110 0.80 0.55 3.27
N SER A 111 -0.37 1.20 3.14
CA SER A 111 -0.72 1.93 1.91
C SER A 111 -0.25 3.38 2.01
N ASN A 112 0.72 3.74 1.17
CA ASN A 112 1.19 5.11 1.01
C ASN A 112 1.79 5.75 2.26
N ILE A 113 2.52 4.94 3.03
CA ILE A 113 3.19 5.41 4.25
C ILE A 113 4.71 5.42 4.08
N CYS A 114 5.30 4.31 3.60
CA CYS A 114 6.75 4.11 3.66
C CYS A 114 7.52 5.10 2.78
N GLU A 115 6.94 5.52 1.64
CA GLU A 115 7.59 6.48 0.74
C GLU A 115 7.77 7.88 1.36
N TRP A 116 7.05 8.17 2.45
CA TRP A 116 7.14 9.43 3.20
C TRP A 116 8.07 9.34 4.41
N MET A 117 8.57 8.16 4.72
CA MET A 117 9.38 7.89 5.90
C MET A 117 10.87 7.94 5.58
N THR A 118 11.69 8.39 6.52
CA THR A 118 13.15 8.28 6.40
C THR A 118 13.58 6.82 6.51
N PRO A 119 14.78 6.43 6.03
CA PRO A 119 15.29 5.07 6.19
C PRO A 119 15.26 4.58 7.65
N ARG A 120 15.68 5.44 8.59
CA ARG A 120 15.60 5.14 10.03
C ARG A 120 14.17 4.89 10.50
N ALA A 121 13.20 5.68 10.05
CA ALA A 121 11.81 5.51 10.44
C ALA A 121 11.21 4.21 9.87
N ILE A 122 11.61 3.81 8.66
CA ILE A 122 11.25 2.52 8.07
C ILE A 122 11.84 1.37 8.89
N ASP A 123 13.11 1.45 9.28
CA ASP A 123 13.75 0.45 10.14
C ASP A 123 13.01 0.31 11.48
N GLU A 124 12.69 1.44 12.13
CA GLU A 124 11.90 1.46 13.36
C GLU A 124 10.49 0.86 13.17
N LEU A 125 9.83 1.11 12.02
CA LEU A 125 8.54 0.52 11.70
C LEU A 125 8.63 -1.00 11.52
N PHE A 126 9.58 -1.49 10.74
CA PHE A 126 9.71 -2.92 10.48
C PHE A 126 10.16 -3.70 11.72
N ALA A 127 10.96 -3.09 12.61
CA ALA A 127 11.27 -3.67 13.91
C ALA A 127 9.99 -3.97 14.72
N GLU A 128 9.07 -3.00 14.77
CA GLU A 128 7.80 -3.16 15.49
C GLU A 128 6.83 -4.12 14.77
N ILE A 129 6.82 -4.14 13.43
CA ILE A 129 6.05 -5.12 12.67
C ILE A 129 6.51 -6.54 13.03
N VAL A 130 7.81 -6.82 12.96
CA VAL A 130 8.35 -8.15 13.28
C VAL A 130 8.05 -8.54 14.73
N ARG A 131 8.16 -7.61 15.68
CA ARG A 131 7.86 -7.87 17.09
C ARG A 131 6.39 -8.19 17.35
N THR A 132 5.49 -7.45 16.70
CA THR A 132 4.04 -7.51 16.96
C THR A 132 3.30 -8.53 16.09
N ALA A 133 3.93 -9.02 15.02
CA ALA A 133 3.35 -10.01 14.11
C ALA A 133 3.02 -11.33 14.82
N ALA A 134 1.75 -11.70 14.78
CA ALA A 134 1.30 -13.04 15.16
C ALA A 134 1.85 -14.10 14.18
N PRO A 135 1.93 -15.38 14.57
CA PRO A 135 2.32 -16.44 13.65
C PRO A 135 1.45 -16.46 12.40
N GLY A 136 2.08 -16.40 11.22
CA GLY A 136 1.37 -16.36 9.94
C GLY A 136 0.84 -14.99 9.56
N ALA A 137 1.22 -13.92 10.27
CA ALA A 137 0.81 -12.57 9.92
C ALA A 137 1.30 -12.17 8.51
N ILE A 138 0.53 -11.29 7.88
CA ILE A 138 0.78 -10.80 6.52
C ILE A 138 1.02 -9.30 6.55
N VAL A 139 2.03 -8.84 5.81
CA VAL A 139 2.26 -7.42 5.56
C VAL A 139 2.01 -7.15 4.09
N CYS A 140 1.16 -6.18 3.80
CA CYS A 140 0.93 -5.68 2.45
C CYS A 140 1.43 -4.23 2.35
N PHE A 141 2.22 -3.90 1.33
CA PHE A 141 2.64 -2.52 1.06
C PHE A 141 2.33 -2.08 -0.37
N ARG A 142 2.00 -0.79 -0.47
CA ARG A 142 1.76 -0.06 -1.71
C ARG A 142 2.35 1.32 -1.59
N ASN A 143 2.98 1.80 -2.66
CA ASN A 143 3.57 3.14 -2.73
C ASN A 143 3.02 3.90 -3.94
N ASN A 144 2.90 5.23 -3.82
CA ASN A 144 2.46 6.11 -4.90
C ASN A 144 3.60 6.60 -5.79
N PHE A 145 4.85 6.36 -5.41
CA PHE A 145 6.04 6.82 -6.14
C PHE A 145 7.06 5.69 -6.22
N ALA A 146 8.26 5.91 -5.68
CA ALA A 146 9.28 4.89 -5.52
C ALA A 146 8.77 3.77 -4.61
N HIS A 147 9.06 2.54 -5.01
CA HIS A 147 8.78 1.38 -4.15
C HIS A 147 9.72 1.40 -2.96
N THR A 148 9.19 1.11 -1.77
CA THR A 148 10.01 0.83 -0.60
C THR A 148 10.16 -0.67 -0.43
N ASP A 149 11.38 -1.18 -0.55
CA ASP A 149 11.70 -2.57 -0.26
C ASP A 149 11.72 -2.83 1.26
N VAL A 150 11.55 -4.10 1.63
CA VAL A 150 11.82 -4.56 3.01
C VAL A 150 13.29 -4.27 3.34
N PRO A 151 13.59 -3.60 4.47
CA PRO A 151 14.98 -3.35 4.86
C PRO A 151 15.78 -4.65 4.96
N ALA A 152 17.03 -4.64 4.49
CA ALA A 152 17.83 -5.85 4.30
C ALA A 152 17.89 -6.76 5.55
N HIS A 153 18.01 -6.18 6.74
CA HIS A 153 18.08 -6.94 8.00
C HIS A 153 16.75 -7.60 8.41
N PHE A 154 15.62 -7.19 7.83
CA PHE A 154 14.32 -7.81 8.04
C PHE A 154 13.90 -8.79 6.94
N GLN A 155 14.66 -8.91 5.84
CA GLN A 155 14.29 -9.78 4.71
C GLN A 155 14.22 -11.27 5.07
N HIS A 156 14.92 -11.69 6.12
CA HIS A 156 14.81 -13.06 6.65
C HIS A 156 13.53 -13.31 7.43
N HIS A 157 12.88 -12.25 7.92
CA HIS A 157 11.66 -12.28 8.73
C HIS A 157 10.42 -11.89 7.93
N VAL A 158 10.55 -10.98 6.98
CA VAL A 158 9.47 -10.44 6.16
C VAL A 158 9.77 -10.82 4.71
N VAL A 159 9.17 -11.93 4.27
CA VAL A 159 9.50 -12.56 2.97
C VAL A 159 8.39 -12.25 1.97
N GLU A 160 8.75 -11.61 0.86
CA GLU A 160 7.81 -11.35 -0.24
C GLU A 160 7.37 -12.65 -0.93
N ASP A 161 6.06 -12.85 -0.97
CA ASP A 161 5.41 -13.80 -1.86
C ASP A 161 5.34 -13.18 -3.26
N ARG A 162 6.39 -13.39 -4.06
CA ARG A 162 6.51 -12.76 -5.38
C ARG A 162 5.38 -13.14 -6.34
N ALA A 163 4.90 -14.38 -6.26
CA ALA A 163 3.82 -14.86 -7.12
C ALA A 163 2.51 -14.14 -6.78
N ARG A 164 2.17 -14.08 -5.48
CA ARG A 164 0.97 -13.38 -5.01
C ARG A 164 1.07 -11.87 -5.20
N SER A 165 2.26 -11.28 -5.00
CA SER A 165 2.52 -9.86 -5.26
C SER A 165 2.29 -9.50 -6.73
N ALA A 166 2.79 -10.32 -7.66
CA ALA A 166 2.55 -10.14 -9.09
C ALA A 166 1.07 -10.31 -9.46
N GLU A 167 0.38 -11.29 -8.87
CA GLU A 167 -1.06 -11.47 -9.08
C GLU A 167 -1.86 -10.26 -8.58
N MET A 168 -1.60 -9.82 -7.34
CA MET A 168 -2.30 -8.67 -6.76
C MET A 168 -2.00 -7.38 -7.53
N SER A 169 -0.77 -7.19 -8.01
CA SER A 169 -0.41 -6.04 -8.85
C SER A 169 -1.20 -6.02 -10.15
N ARG A 170 -1.42 -7.18 -10.81
CA ARG A 170 -2.25 -7.25 -12.02
C ARG A 170 -3.74 -7.00 -11.76
N ARG A 171 -4.22 -7.34 -10.56
CA ARG A 171 -5.63 -7.17 -10.16
C ARG A 171 -5.92 -5.79 -9.59
N ASP A 172 -4.88 -5.06 -9.18
CA ASP A 172 -5.01 -3.71 -8.66
C ASP A 172 -5.47 -2.77 -9.79
N ARG A 173 -6.60 -2.10 -9.56
CA ARG A 173 -7.19 -1.15 -10.51
C ARG A 173 -6.78 0.29 -10.22
N SER A 174 -5.93 0.50 -9.21
CA SER A 174 -5.40 1.82 -8.87
C SER A 174 -4.66 2.45 -10.03
N ILE A 175 -4.90 3.74 -10.23
CA ILE A 175 -4.32 4.53 -11.31
C ILE A 175 -3.06 5.29 -10.89
N VAL A 176 -2.54 5.02 -9.68
CA VAL A 176 -1.40 5.72 -9.09
C VAL A 176 -0.34 4.78 -8.50
N THR A 177 -0.62 3.48 -8.43
CA THR A 177 0.25 2.51 -7.74
C THR A 177 0.55 1.35 -8.66
N PRO A 178 1.76 1.24 -9.20
CA PRO A 178 2.09 0.21 -10.18
C PRO A 178 2.39 -1.16 -9.57
N ARG A 179 2.57 -1.25 -8.24
CA ARG A 179 3.02 -2.47 -7.55
C ARG A 179 2.31 -2.65 -6.22
N PHE A 180 1.87 -3.88 -5.99
CA PHE A 180 1.36 -4.39 -4.72
C PHE A 180 2.28 -5.50 -4.24
N ALA A 181 2.83 -5.35 -3.04
CA ALA A 181 3.65 -6.39 -2.43
C ALA A 181 2.91 -7.07 -1.28
N VAL A 182 2.99 -8.40 -1.25
CA VAL A 182 2.47 -9.26 -0.19
C VAL A 182 3.64 -9.99 0.43
N CYS A 183 3.82 -9.83 1.73
CA CYS A 183 4.87 -10.47 2.50
C CYS A 183 4.29 -11.29 3.64
N HIS A 184 4.91 -12.43 3.89
CA HIS A 184 4.63 -13.27 5.04
C HIS A 184 5.68 -13.05 6.11
N LEU A 185 5.25 -13.02 7.38
CA LEU A 185 6.19 -13.06 8.49
C LEU A 185 6.59 -14.51 8.80
N THR A 186 7.89 -14.77 8.82
CA THR A 186 8.43 -16.04 9.29
C THR A 186 8.64 -15.99 10.80
N ASP A 187 8.27 -17.07 11.47
CA ASP A 187 8.51 -17.18 12.91
C ASP A 187 10.02 -17.37 13.13
N ALA A 188 10.67 -16.42 13.81
CA ALA A 188 12.12 -16.45 14.05
C ALA A 188 12.55 -17.73 14.80
N GLN A 189 11.65 -18.32 15.61
CA GLN A 189 11.89 -19.60 16.30
C GLN A 189 11.79 -20.82 15.36
N ALA A 190 10.97 -20.75 14.30
CA ALA A 190 10.84 -21.83 13.33
C ALA A 190 12.05 -21.92 12.39
N GLN A 191 12.77 -20.82 12.16
CA GLN A 191 14.02 -20.83 11.39
C GLN A 191 15.19 -21.47 12.17
N LEU A 192 15.32 -21.20 13.48
CA LEU A 192 16.31 -21.86 14.32
C LEU A 192 16.08 -23.39 14.43
N ALA A 193 14.83 -23.84 14.47
CA ALA A 193 14.48 -25.26 14.49
C ALA A 193 14.65 -26.00 13.14
N ARG A 194 14.81 -25.27 12.03
CA ARG A 194 15.08 -25.86 10.69
C ARG A 194 16.56 -25.86 10.31
N SER A 195 17.41 -25.24 11.13
CA SER A 195 18.87 -25.17 10.94
C SER A 195 19.65 -25.96 12.00
N ALA A 196 18.95 -26.69 12.87
CA ALA A 196 19.48 -27.67 13.82
C ALA A 196 19.05 -29.08 13.39
#